data_AF-A0A3S1TVU0-F1
#
_entry.id   AF-A0A3S1TVU0-F1
#
_cell.length_a   1.000
_cell.length_b   1.000
_cell.length_c   1.000
_cell.angle_alpha   90.00
_cell.angle_beta   90.00
_cell.angle_gamma   90.00
#
_symmetry.space_group_name_H-M   'P 1'
#
loop_
_entity.id
_entity.type
_entity.pdbx_description
1 polymer ?
#
loop_
_entity_poly.entity_id
_entity_poly.type
_entity_poly.pdbx_seq_one_letter_code
_entity_poly.pdbx_strand_id
1 'polypeptide(L)'
;MGTSNSATGDASIAIGYSMSVNGLNAIGIGVFASATGINALAVGGNAHANAGGASAFGVNSTANGANATAIGSTATAGAAATAVGVSSQATGGNSVAVGSVSQASGNSSTALGTGTVANSFGTAVGSTSQATGGNATAMGAGSNASGGNSIALGVVSQATGGNSLAAGNGANASGVSGVAVGNAAKATGNSSTALGVQALAIGDSTVAVGQGAGAGSTTGNASSVAVGVAAGTLVSGGQNTAVGGGVPSVLR
;
A
#
# COMPACT_ATOMS: atom_id res chain seq x y z
N MET A 1 -32.19 -24.23 -13.72
CA MET A 1 -32.83 -23.71 -14.95
C MET A 1 -31.78 -23.57 -16.04
N GLY A 2 -32.09 -23.98 -17.27
CA GLY A 2 -31.16 -24.02 -18.41
C GLY A 2 -30.60 -25.42 -18.67
N THR A 3 -29.65 -25.55 -19.61
CA THR A 3 -29.18 -26.84 -20.14
C THR A 3 -27.77 -27.20 -19.66
N SER A 4 -27.48 -28.50 -19.56
CA SER A 4 -26.16 -29.07 -19.23
C SER A 4 -25.57 -28.67 -17.88
N ASN A 5 -26.41 -28.31 -16.91
CA ASN A 5 -25.95 -27.91 -15.57
C ASN A 5 -25.82 -29.14 -14.65
N SER A 6 -24.71 -29.23 -13.92
CA SER A 6 -24.54 -30.13 -12.78
C SER A 6 -24.86 -29.37 -11.51
N ALA A 7 -25.92 -29.76 -10.80
CA ALA A 7 -26.31 -29.17 -9.51
C ALA A 7 -26.59 -30.30 -8.51
N THR A 8 -25.53 -30.89 -7.95
CA THR A 8 -25.63 -32.11 -7.13
C THR A 8 -25.63 -31.85 -5.62
N GLY A 9 -25.35 -30.61 -5.20
CA GLY A 9 -25.38 -30.24 -3.79
C GLY A 9 -26.81 -30.10 -3.29
N ASP A 10 -27.07 -30.50 -2.05
CA ASP A 10 -28.38 -30.28 -1.42
C ASP A 10 -28.71 -28.78 -1.40
N ALA A 11 -29.96 -28.45 -1.76
CA ALA A 11 -30.45 -27.07 -1.90
C ALA A 11 -29.60 -26.18 -2.83
N SER A 12 -28.90 -26.76 -3.80
CA SER A 12 -28.15 -26.00 -4.80
C SER A 12 -29.07 -25.36 -5.86
N ILE A 13 -28.68 -24.18 -6.35
CA ILE A 13 -29.41 -23.44 -7.39
C ILE A 13 -28.47 -23.18 -8.56
N ALA A 14 -28.82 -23.67 -9.75
CA ALA A 14 -28.08 -23.42 -10.97
C ALA A 14 -28.98 -22.76 -12.03
N ILE A 15 -28.66 -21.53 -12.47
CA ILE A 15 -29.39 -20.78 -13.51
C ILE A 15 -28.47 -20.38 -14.68
N GLY A 16 -28.60 -21.04 -15.84
CA GLY A 16 -27.78 -20.75 -17.03
C GLY A 16 -27.32 -22.00 -17.80
N TYR A 17 -26.08 -22.01 -18.30
CA TYR A 17 -25.58 -23.05 -19.22
C TYR A 17 -24.27 -23.69 -18.74
N SER A 18 -24.20 -25.02 -18.77
CA SER A 18 -22.97 -25.79 -18.54
C SER A 18 -22.25 -25.46 -17.22
N MET A 19 -23.00 -25.25 -16.14
CA MET A 19 -22.46 -24.90 -14.82
C MET A 19 -22.13 -26.15 -13.97
N SER A 20 -21.31 -25.94 -12.93
CA SER A 20 -20.96 -26.93 -11.90
C SER A 20 -21.23 -26.38 -10.49
N VAL A 21 -22.44 -26.59 -9.97
CA VAL A 21 -22.94 -26.07 -8.69
C VAL A 21 -23.15 -27.21 -7.69
N ASN A 22 -22.05 -27.76 -7.18
CA ASN A 22 -22.08 -29.03 -6.43
C ASN A 22 -21.95 -28.88 -4.91
N GLY A 23 -21.80 -27.65 -4.40
CA GLY A 23 -21.76 -27.40 -2.96
C GLY A 23 -23.13 -27.41 -2.29
N LEU A 24 -23.20 -27.82 -1.02
CA LEU A 24 -24.40 -27.67 -0.17
C LEU A 24 -24.80 -26.18 -0.10
N ASN A 25 -26.08 -25.86 -0.35
CA ASN A 25 -26.60 -24.49 -0.41
C ASN A 25 -25.87 -23.58 -1.40
N ALA A 26 -25.21 -24.12 -2.42
CA ALA A 26 -24.46 -23.33 -3.40
C ALA A 26 -25.37 -22.74 -4.47
N ILE A 27 -25.02 -21.56 -4.98
CA ILE A 27 -25.75 -20.85 -6.02
C ILE A 27 -24.80 -20.52 -7.17
N GLY A 28 -25.15 -20.95 -8.38
CA GLY A 28 -24.47 -20.61 -9.62
C GLY A 28 -25.41 -19.94 -10.61
N ILE A 29 -25.00 -18.79 -11.17
CA ILE A 29 -25.76 -18.06 -12.18
C ILE A 29 -24.82 -17.64 -13.32
N GLY A 30 -25.10 -18.07 -14.55
CA GLY A 30 -24.32 -17.68 -15.73
C GLY A 30 -23.97 -18.84 -16.65
N VAL A 31 -22.85 -18.71 -17.38
CA VAL A 31 -22.35 -19.71 -18.33
C VAL A 31 -21.04 -20.23 -17.77
N PHE A 32 -20.89 -21.55 -17.61
CA PHE A 32 -19.68 -22.16 -17.02
C PHE A 32 -19.36 -21.73 -15.58
N ALA A 33 -20.32 -21.14 -14.86
CA ALA A 33 -20.14 -20.81 -13.44
C ALA A 33 -19.92 -22.09 -12.61
N SER A 34 -19.03 -22.01 -11.62
CA SER A 34 -18.66 -23.11 -10.73
C SER A 34 -18.78 -22.68 -9.27
N ALA A 35 -19.71 -23.27 -8.54
CA ALA A 35 -19.88 -23.05 -7.10
C ALA A 35 -19.83 -24.41 -6.39
N THR A 36 -18.64 -24.83 -5.99
CA THR A 36 -18.38 -26.17 -5.43
C THR A 36 -18.22 -26.17 -3.91
N GLY A 37 -17.98 -25.00 -3.31
CA GLY A 37 -17.93 -24.87 -1.86
C GLY A 37 -19.30 -24.88 -1.19
N ILE A 38 -19.35 -25.28 0.09
CA ILE A 38 -20.55 -25.16 0.92
C ILE A 38 -20.93 -23.67 1.07
N ASN A 39 -22.20 -23.32 0.87
CA ASN A 39 -22.69 -21.93 0.85
C ASN A 39 -21.97 -21.02 -0.17
N ALA A 40 -21.41 -21.59 -1.25
CA ALA A 40 -20.70 -20.82 -2.26
C ALA A 40 -21.67 -20.09 -3.22
N LEU A 41 -21.27 -18.91 -3.69
CA LEU A 41 -22.02 -18.12 -4.67
C LEU A 41 -21.13 -17.78 -5.87
N ALA A 42 -21.48 -18.23 -7.06
CA ALA A 42 -20.79 -17.89 -8.30
C ALA A 42 -21.75 -17.24 -9.30
N VAL A 43 -21.52 -15.99 -9.67
CA VAL A 43 -22.38 -15.23 -10.59
C VAL A 43 -21.54 -14.60 -11.68
N GLY A 44 -21.74 -15.04 -12.93
CA GLY A 44 -21.01 -14.55 -14.10
C GLY A 44 -20.52 -15.67 -15.00
N GLY A 45 -20.06 -15.31 -16.20
CA GLY A 45 -19.43 -16.24 -17.13
C GLY A 45 -18.11 -16.78 -16.56
N ASN A 46 -17.97 -18.08 -16.38
CA ASN A 46 -16.77 -18.71 -15.83
C ASN A 46 -16.35 -18.12 -14.45
N ALA A 47 -17.33 -17.77 -13.60
CA ALA A 47 -17.07 -17.38 -12.21
C ALA A 47 -16.84 -18.63 -11.34
N HIS A 48 -15.84 -18.61 -10.46
CA HIS A 48 -15.46 -19.76 -9.64
C HIS A 48 -15.49 -19.43 -8.13
N ALA A 49 -16.41 -20.02 -7.39
CA ALA A 49 -16.46 -20.00 -5.93
C ALA A 49 -16.17 -21.42 -5.40
N ASN A 50 -14.90 -21.69 -5.09
CA ASN A 50 -14.38 -23.05 -4.93
C ASN A 50 -14.32 -23.55 -3.48
N ALA A 51 -14.53 -22.68 -2.50
CA ALA A 51 -14.39 -22.99 -1.08
C ALA A 51 -15.63 -22.58 -0.26
N GLY A 52 -15.71 -23.05 0.99
CA GLY A 52 -16.85 -22.79 1.88
C GLY A 52 -17.07 -21.29 2.11
N GLY A 53 -18.30 -20.81 1.91
CA GLY A 53 -18.68 -19.40 2.03
C GLY A 53 -18.03 -18.46 1.01
N ALA A 54 -17.39 -19.00 -0.03
CA ALA A 54 -16.76 -18.19 -1.08
C ALA A 54 -17.82 -17.53 -1.99
N SER A 55 -17.58 -16.30 -2.40
CA SER A 55 -18.45 -15.54 -3.31
C SER A 55 -17.63 -14.97 -4.46
N ALA A 56 -17.97 -15.33 -5.70
CA ALA A 56 -17.36 -14.84 -6.93
C ALA A 56 -18.43 -14.18 -7.81
N PHE A 57 -18.27 -12.90 -8.12
CA PHE A 57 -19.18 -12.12 -8.95
C PHE A 57 -18.40 -11.44 -10.09
N GLY A 58 -18.71 -11.79 -11.33
CA GLY A 58 -18.08 -11.24 -12.54
C GLY A 58 -17.45 -12.31 -13.43
N VAL A 59 -17.19 -11.94 -14.69
CA VAL A 59 -16.64 -12.85 -15.70
C VAL A 59 -15.21 -13.22 -15.35
N ASN A 60 -14.92 -14.53 -15.28
CA ASN A 60 -13.62 -15.07 -14.85
C ASN A 60 -13.21 -14.68 -13.41
N SER A 61 -14.15 -14.25 -12.56
CA SER A 61 -13.88 -14.02 -11.13
C SER A 61 -13.60 -15.33 -10.40
N THR A 62 -12.70 -15.31 -9.41
CA THR A 62 -12.25 -16.51 -8.69
C THR A 62 -12.12 -16.25 -7.19
N ALA A 63 -12.94 -16.91 -6.38
CA ALA A 63 -12.86 -16.94 -4.93
C ALA A 63 -12.44 -18.36 -4.50
N ASN A 64 -11.13 -18.56 -4.27
CA ASN A 64 -10.54 -19.88 -4.01
C ASN A 64 -10.44 -20.24 -2.52
N GLY A 65 -10.43 -19.24 -1.65
CA GLY A 65 -10.30 -19.46 -0.22
C GLY A 65 -11.65 -19.51 0.51
N ALA A 66 -11.67 -20.14 1.70
CA ALA A 66 -12.84 -20.11 2.56
C ALA A 66 -13.20 -18.65 2.90
N ASN A 67 -14.48 -18.30 2.86
CA ASN A 67 -14.99 -16.95 3.09
C ASN A 67 -14.40 -15.86 2.17
N ALA A 68 -13.81 -16.25 1.04
CA ALA A 68 -13.26 -15.32 0.07
C ALA A 68 -14.38 -14.59 -0.69
N THR A 69 -14.19 -13.31 -0.99
CA THR A 69 -15.11 -12.52 -1.83
C THR A 69 -14.34 -11.91 -3.00
N ALA A 70 -14.70 -12.25 -4.23
CA ALA A 70 -14.13 -11.70 -5.46
C ALA A 70 -15.23 -11.04 -6.29
N ILE A 71 -15.16 -9.74 -6.52
CA ILE A 71 -16.17 -8.96 -7.26
C ILE A 71 -15.48 -8.16 -8.36
N GLY A 72 -15.74 -8.50 -9.61
CA GLY A 72 -15.14 -7.86 -10.79
C GLY A 72 -14.68 -8.89 -11.80
N SER A 73 -14.58 -8.49 -13.07
CA SER A 73 -13.98 -9.39 -14.07
C SER A 73 -12.54 -9.70 -13.67
N THR A 74 -12.15 -10.98 -13.76
CA THR A 74 -10.82 -11.51 -13.40
C THR A 74 -10.36 -11.21 -11.96
N ALA A 75 -11.25 -10.77 -11.07
CA ALA A 75 -10.93 -10.57 -9.66
C ALA A 75 -10.58 -11.91 -8.99
N THR A 76 -9.54 -11.95 -8.16
CA THR A 76 -9.09 -13.16 -7.47
C THR A 76 -8.95 -12.91 -5.98
N ALA A 77 -9.57 -13.76 -5.16
CA ALA A 77 -9.52 -13.70 -3.69
C ALA A 77 -9.07 -15.04 -3.06
N GLY A 78 -8.11 -14.95 -2.14
CA GLY A 78 -7.62 -16.02 -1.27
C GLY A 78 -8.45 -16.18 0.02
N ALA A 79 -7.94 -16.95 0.98
CA ALA A 79 -8.67 -17.28 2.22
C ALA A 79 -9.02 -16.04 3.06
N ALA A 80 -10.30 -15.90 3.40
CA ALA A 80 -10.88 -14.76 4.11
C ALA A 80 -10.53 -13.39 3.47
N ALA A 81 -10.18 -13.38 2.18
CA ALA A 81 -9.76 -12.19 1.47
C ALA A 81 -10.92 -11.56 0.70
N THR A 82 -10.82 -10.25 0.45
CA THR A 82 -11.80 -9.49 -0.33
C THR A 82 -11.12 -8.78 -1.48
N ALA A 83 -11.46 -9.15 -2.72
CA ALA A 83 -11.01 -8.53 -3.95
C ALA A 83 -12.19 -7.86 -4.66
N VAL A 84 -12.14 -6.53 -4.87
CA VAL A 84 -13.19 -5.77 -5.56
C VAL A 84 -12.59 -4.87 -6.64
N GLY A 85 -12.87 -5.16 -7.91
CA GLY A 85 -12.38 -4.40 -9.06
C GLY A 85 -11.96 -5.32 -10.21
N VAL A 86 -11.84 -4.74 -11.42
CA VAL A 86 -11.34 -5.51 -12.58
C VAL A 86 -9.88 -5.88 -12.36
N SER A 87 -9.57 -7.17 -12.44
CA SER A 87 -8.24 -7.74 -12.16
C SER A 87 -7.69 -7.40 -10.76
N SER A 88 -8.54 -7.13 -9.76
CA SER A 88 -8.08 -6.98 -8.36
C SER A 88 -7.63 -8.33 -7.80
N GLN A 89 -6.53 -8.37 -7.07
CA GLN A 89 -5.90 -9.58 -6.54
C GLN A 89 -5.69 -9.46 -5.03
N ALA A 90 -6.55 -10.09 -4.24
CA ALA A 90 -6.39 -10.23 -2.80
C ALA A 90 -5.92 -11.67 -2.50
N THR A 91 -4.66 -11.97 -2.76
CA THR A 91 -4.13 -13.36 -2.70
C THR A 91 -3.56 -13.75 -1.34
N GLY A 92 -3.26 -12.77 -0.48
CA GLY A 92 -2.89 -13.04 0.90
C GLY A 92 -4.08 -13.47 1.78
N GLY A 93 -3.82 -14.24 2.84
CA GLY A 93 -4.85 -14.53 3.84
C GLY A 93 -5.35 -13.24 4.50
N ASN A 94 -6.66 -13.11 4.74
CA ASN A 94 -7.28 -11.92 5.35
C ASN A 94 -6.95 -10.59 4.62
N SER A 95 -6.57 -10.64 3.34
CA SER A 95 -6.17 -9.46 2.58
C SER A 95 -7.36 -8.74 1.96
N VAL A 96 -7.21 -7.45 1.68
CA VAL A 96 -8.23 -6.62 1.05
C VAL A 96 -7.60 -5.90 -0.14
N ALA A 97 -8.08 -6.16 -1.35
CA ALA A 97 -7.69 -5.45 -2.57
C ALA A 97 -8.93 -4.82 -3.21
N VAL A 98 -8.99 -3.48 -3.24
CA VAL A 98 -10.15 -2.75 -3.78
C VAL A 98 -9.64 -1.70 -4.77
N GLY A 99 -10.05 -1.83 -6.03
CA GLY A 99 -9.60 -1.01 -7.15
C GLY A 99 -9.12 -1.86 -8.32
N SER A 100 -9.14 -1.31 -9.54
CA SER A 100 -8.68 -2.06 -10.72
C SER A 100 -7.17 -2.33 -10.62
N VAL A 101 -6.78 -3.59 -10.86
CA VAL A 101 -5.37 -4.04 -10.79
C VAL A 101 -4.74 -3.80 -9.40
N SER A 102 -5.54 -3.64 -8.34
CA SER A 102 -5.03 -3.61 -6.96
C SER A 102 -4.48 -4.99 -6.57
N GLN A 103 -3.40 -5.01 -5.79
CA GLN A 103 -2.67 -6.23 -5.41
C GLN A 103 -2.37 -6.22 -3.91
N ALA A 104 -3.11 -7.03 -3.16
CA ALA A 104 -2.88 -7.31 -1.75
C ALA A 104 -2.38 -8.77 -1.62
N SER A 105 -1.08 -8.98 -1.80
CA SER A 105 -0.47 -10.32 -1.87
C SER A 105 0.06 -10.83 -0.53
N GLY A 106 0.20 -9.95 0.45
CA GLY A 106 0.63 -10.30 1.79
C GLY A 106 -0.51 -10.72 2.71
N ASN A 107 -0.21 -11.52 3.74
CA ASN A 107 -1.16 -11.80 4.81
C ASN A 107 -1.58 -10.50 5.52
N SER A 108 -2.88 -10.37 5.80
CA SER A 108 -3.50 -9.18 6.41
C SER A 108 -3.12 -7.86 5.73
N SER A 109 -2.86 -7.88 4.43
CA SER A 109 -2.50 -6.69 3.65
C SER A 109 -3.74 -5.95 3.14
N THR A 110 -3.64 -4.63 2.98
CA THR A 110 -4.72 -3.78 2.46
C THR A 110 -4.21 -2.94 1.30
N ALA A 111 -4.79 -3.08 0.12
CA ALA A 111 -4.49 -2.31 -1.10
C ALA A 111 -5.78 -1.63 -1.59
N LEU A 112 -5.87 -0.30 -1.47
CA LEU A 112 -7.07 0.48 -1.77
C LEU A 112 -6.77 1.58 -2.81
N GLY A 113 -7.18 1.34 -4.05
CA GLY A 113 -7.00 2.23 -5.20
C GLY A 113 -6.51 1.47 -6.44
N THR A 114 -6.61 2.11 -7.60
CA THR A 114 -6.13 1.54 -8.87
C THR A 114 -4.63 1.32 -8.85
N GLY A 115 -4.18 0.12 -9.24
CA GLY A 115 -2.75 -0.23 -9.33
C GLY A 115 -1.99 -0.18 -8.00
N THR A 116 -2.69 -0.28 -6.87
CA THR A 116 -2.05 -0.32 -5.55
C THR A 116 -1.38 -1.65 -5.28
N VAL A 117 -0.28 -1.64 -4.52
CA VAL A 117 0.44 -2.86 -4.14
C VAL A 117 0.71 -2.85 -2.64
N ALA A 118 0.26 -3.90 -1.94
CA ALA A 118 0.53 -4.13 -0.52
C ALA A 118 1.03 -5.57 -0.29
N ASN A 119 2.20 -5.69 0.35
CA ASN A 119 2.82 -6.96 0.77
C ASN A 119 2.46 -7.30 2.23
N SER A 120 3.18 -8.23 2.87
CA SER A 120 2.85 -8.76 4.21
C SER A 120 2.64 -7.68 5.26
N PHE A 121 1.43 -7.64 5.84
CA PHE A 121 0.98 -6.63 6.81
C PHE A 121 1.07 -5.18 6.29
N GLY A 122 1.17 -5.00 4.97
CA GLY A 122 1.29 -3.70 4.33
C GLY A 122 -0.08 -3.04 4.16
N THR A 123 -0.12 -1.71 4.26
CA THR A 123 -1.30 -0.90 3.95
C THR A 123 -0.97 0.13 2.88
N ALA A 124 -1.55 0.01 1.70
CA ALA A 124 -1.37 0.90 0.56
C ALA A 124 -2.72 1.56 0.19
N VAL A 125 -2.81 2.88 0.26
CA VAL A 125 -4.03 3.63 -0.05
C VAL A 125 -3.74 4.79 -1.01
N GLY A 126 -4.44 4.83 -2.14
CA GLY A 126 -4.31 5.86 -3.19
C GLY A 126 -3.76 5.29 -4.49
N SER A 127 -4.12 5.86 -5.64
CA SER A 127 -3.70 5.35 -6.95
C SER A 127 -2.18 5.12 -7.01
N THR A 128 -1.77 3.93 -7.44
CA THR A 128 -0.37 3.49 -7.57
C THR A 128 0.49 3.61 -6.29
N SER A 129 -0.11 3.65 -5.10
CA SER A 129 0.63 3.58 -3.84
C SER A 129 1.23 2.19 -3.61
N GLN A 130 2.42 2.12 -3.03
CA GLN A 130 3.20 0.90 -2.85
C GLN A 130 3.65 0.75 -1.39
N ALA A 131 3.09 -0.22 -0.67
CA ALA A 131 3.54 -0.66 0.65
C ALA A 131 4.21 -2.04 0.51
N THR A 132 5.45 -2.03 0.02
CA THR A 132 6.18 -3.25 -0.38
C THR A 132 7.10 -3.78 0.71
N GLY A 133 7.48 -2.94 1.68
CA GLY A 133 8.17 -3.38 2.90
C GLY A 133 7.24 -4.15 3.84
N GLY A 134 7.81 -5.04 4.66
CA GLY A 134 7.04 -5.74 5.69
C GLY A 134 6.48 -4.75 6.72
N ASN A 135 5.18 -4.83 7.03
CA ASN A 135 4.50 -3.89 7.94
C ASN A 135 4.62 -2.41 7.50
N ALA A 136 4.76 -2.15 6.20
CA ALA A 136 4.87 -0.80 5.66
C ALA A 136 3.49 -0.15 5.47
N THR A 137 3.42 1.19 5.55
CA THR A 137 2.20 1.95 5.29
C THR A 137 2.48 3.03 4.25
N ALA A 138 1.80 2.99 3.11
CA ALA A 138 1.88 3.98 2.04
C ALA A 138 0.49 4.61 1.81
N MET A 139 0.31 5.89 2.10
CA MET A 139 -0.96 6.60 1.93
C MET A 139 -0.77 7.86 1.10
N GLY A 140 -1.35 7.88 -0.09
CA GLY A 140 -1.26 8.97 -1.06
C GLY A 140 -0.94 8.44 -2.46
N ALA A 141 -1.39 9.16 -3.50
CA ALA A 141 -1.13 8.76 -4.87
C ALA A 141 0.38 8.68 -5.15
N GLY A 142 0.85 7.53 -5.65
CA GLY A 142 2.26 7.27 -5.91
C GLY A 142 3.18 7.26 -4.68
N SER A 143 2.64 7.20 -3.46
CA SER A 143 3.45 7.02 -2.25
C SER A 143 4.17 5.65 -2.26
N ASN A 144 5.39 5.60 -1.73
CA ASN A 144 6.22 4.40 -1.72
C ASN A 144 6.85 4.18 -0.33
N ALA A 145 6.37 3.15 0.36
CA ALA A 145 6.92 2.66 1.63
C ALA A 145 7.56 1.28 1.39
N SER A 146 8.85 1.27 1.05
CA SER A 146 9.60 0.06 0.69
C SER A 146 10.52 -0.44 1.80
N GLY A 147 10.77 0.36 2.84
CA GLY A 147 11.48 -0.08 4.04
C GLY A 147 10.60 -0.94 4.94
N GLY A 148 11.19 -1.89 5.68
CA GLY A 148 10.48 -2.61 6.75
C GLY A 148 10.00 -1.63 7.83
N ASN A 149 8.75 -1.76 8.29
CA ASN A 149 8.11 -0.85 9.25
C ASN A 149 8.12 0.63 8.83
N SER A 150 8.25 0.92 7.53
CA SER A 150 8.30 2.29 7.02
C SER A 150 6.90 2.88 6.82
N ILE A 151 6.79 4.20 6.88
CA ILE A 151 5.53 4.93 6.72
C ILE A 151 5.73 6.08 5.73
N ALA A 152 5.06 6.05 4.59
CA ALA A 152 5.03 7.10 3.57
C ALA A 152 3.63 7.73 3.49
N LEU A 153 3.48 8.99 3.88
CA LEU A 153 2.21 9.73 3.92
C LEU A 153 2.30 10.95 2.99
N GLY A 154 1.42 11.05 2.00
CA GLY A 154 1.38 12.13 1.02
C GLY A 154 1.61 11.67 -0.41
N VAL A 155 1.26 12.52 -1.38
CA VAL A 155 1.47 12.23 -2.81
C VAL A 155 2.98 12.15 -3.07
N VAL A 156 3.41 11.08 -3.75
CA VAL A 156 4.81 10.78 -4.10
C VAL A 156 5.81 10.83 -2.93
N SER A 157 5.36 10.61 -1.69
CA SER A 157 6.25 10.44 -0.54
C SER A 157 7.01 9.12 -0.61
N GLN A 158 8.24 9.09 -0.11
CA GLN A 158 9.16 7.96 -0.21
C GLN A 158 9.76 7.63 1.16
N ALA A 159 9.37 6.50 1.74
CA ALA A 159 9.95 5.96 2.97
C ALA A 159 10.68 4.65 2.64
N THR A 160 11.93 4.75 2.22
CA THR A 160 12.71 3.59 1.72
C THR A 160 13.68 3.02 2.76
N GLY A 161 13.97 3.77 3.82
CA GLY A 161 14.74 3.27 4.96
C GLY A 161 13.90 2.37 5.87
N GLY A 162 14.52 1.37 6.51
CA GLY A 162 13.85 0.62 7.58
C GLY A 162 13.46 1.55 8.74
N ASN A 163 12.28 1.35 9.33
CA ASN A 163 11.75 2.18 10.42
C ASN A 163 11.63 3.69 10.09
N SER A 164 11.60 4.05 8.79
CA SER A 164 11.54 5.44 8.35
C SER A 164 10.12 6.01 8.30
N LEU A 165 10.01 7.33 8.41
CA LEU A 165 8.76 8.08 8.25
C LEU A 165 8.96 9.21 7.24
N ALA A 166 8.23 9.20 6.13
CA ALA A 166 8.16 10.29 5.17
C ALA A 166 6.73 10.84 5.10
N ALA A 167 6.48 12.03 5.65
CA ALA A 167 5.16 12.64 5.70
C ALA A 167 5.14 14.02 5.02
N GLY A 168 4.49 14.13 3.87
CA GLY A 168 4.38 15.33 3.05
C GLY A 168 4.46 15.02 1.56
N ASN A 169 3.94 15.90 0.70
CA ASN A 169 4.09 15.75 -0.74
C ASN A 169 5.59 15.76 -1.11
N GLY A 170 6.07 14.68 -1.74
CA GLY A 170 7.47 14.51 -2.11
C GLY A 170 8.47 14.39 -0.95
N ALA A 171 8.00 14.16 0.29
CA ALA A 171 8.90 13.88 1.41
C ALA A 171 9.72 12.61 1.15
N ASN A 172 10.99 12.58 1.53
CA ASN A 172 11.90 11.46 1.29
C ASN A 172 12.68 11.09 2.55
N ALA A 173 12.35 9.96 3.17
CA ALA A 173 13.08 9.35 4.26
C ALA A 173 13.75 8.05 3.78
N SER A 174 14.99 8.16 3.29
CA SER A 174 15.74 7.01 2.77
C SER A 174 16.77 6.44 3.75
N GLY A 175 17.10 7.17 4.82
CA GLY A 175 17.97 6.67 5.88
C GLY A 175 17.21 5.71 6.81
N VAL A 176 17.92 4.73 7.38
CA VAL A 176 17.34 3.85 8.41
C VAL A 176 16.94 4.70 9.62
N SER A 177 15.75 4.51 10.16
CA SER A 177 15.15 5.36 11.21
C SER A 177 15.08 6.84 10.86
N GLY A 178 15.12 7.18 9.56
CA GLY A 178 15.02 8.56 9.07
C GLY A 178 13.60 9.11 9.19
N VAL A 179 13.46 10.37 9.56
CA VAL A 179 12.16 11.06 9.69
C VAL A 179 12.16 12.32 8.82
N ALA A 180 11.37 12.34 7.75
CA ALA A 180 11.17 13.48 6.88
C ALA A 180 9.71 13.95 6.94
N VAL A 181 9.45 15.12 7.53
CA VAL A 181 8.09 15.67 7.68
C VAL A 181 8.05 17.07 7.07
N GLY A 182 7.26 17.25 6.01
CA GLY A 182 7.12 18.49 5.26
C GLY A 182 7.16 18.27 3.74
N ASN A 183 6.65 19.23 2.96
CA ASN A 183 6.76 19.16 1.50
C ASN A 183 8.24 19.17 1.08
N ALA A 184 8.64 18.16 0.30
CA ALA A 184 10.02 17.96 -0.14
C ALA A 184 11.07 17.88 1.01
N ALA A 185 10.67 17.57 2.25
CA ALA A 185 11.61 17.29 3.34
C ALA A 185 12.44 16.04 3.01
N LYS A 186 13.72 16.03 3.36
CA LYS A 186 14.66 14.97 3.00
C LYS A 186 15.51 14.52 4.18
N ALA A 187 15.29 13.31 4.67
CA ALA A 187 16.06 12.64 5.72
C ALA A 187 16.76 11.40 5.14
N THR A 188 17.97 11.57 4.61
CA THR A 188 18.70 10.48 3.94
C THR A 188 19.85 9.88 4.74
N GLY A 189 20.26 10.53 5.83
CA GLY A 189 21.20 9.94 6.78
C GLY A 189 20.51 8.95 7.71
N ASN A 190 21.25 7.98 8.24
CA ASN A 190 20.73 7.07 9.25
C ASN A 190 20.39 7.84 10.53
N SER A 191 19.26 7.54 11.16
CA SER A 191 18.73 8.24 12.34
C SER A 191 18.63 9.76 12.16
N SER A 192 18.48 10.24 10.91
CA SER A 192 18.35 11.66 10.59
C SER A 192 16.91 12.16 10.70
N THR A 193 16.73 13.42 11.07
CA THR A 193 15.40 14.04 11.22
C THR A 193 15.34 15.35 10.43
N ALA A 194 14.47 15.45 9.43
CA ALA A 194 14.17 16.65 8.67
C ALA A 194 12.70 17.05 8.88
N LEU A 195 12.45 18.15 9.59
CA LEU A 195 11.11 18.67 9.90
C LEU A 195 10.95 20.09 9.32
N GLY A 196 10.19 20.23 8.24
CA GLY A 196 9.91 21.49 7.57
C GLY A 196 9.89 21.36 6.05
N VAL A 197 9.26 22.32 5.37
CA VAL A 197 9.27 22.38 3.90
C VAL A 197 10.72 22.49 3.41
N GLN A 198 11.15 21.56 2.57
CA GLN A 198 12.53 21.49 2.05
C GLN A 198 13.62 21.40 3.15
N ALA A 199 13.31 20.91 4.35
CA ALA A 199 14.32 20.61 5.36
C ALA A 199 15.22 19.46 4.87
N LEU A 200 16.54 19.55 5.07
CA LEU A 200 17.53 18.58 4.64
C LEU A 200 18.30 18.02 5.86
N ALA A 201 18.25 16.71 6.07
CA ALA A 201 19.04 15.99 7.05
C ALA A 201 19.74 14.82 6.34
N ILE A 202 20.90 15.09 5.73
CA ILE A 202 21.57 14.14 4.83
C ILE A 202 22.63 13.30 5.55
N GLY A 203 23.32 13.88 6.53
CA GLY A 203 24.30 13.17 7.35
C GLY A 203 23.64 12.28 8.42
N ASP A 204 24.35 11.25 8.85
CA ASP A 204 23.90 10.36 9.92
C ASP A 204 23.70 11.12 11.23
N SER A 205 22.66 10.78 11.98
CA SER A 205 22.29 11.39 13.26
C SER A 205 22.10 12.92 13.19
N THR A 206 21.79 13.46 12.02
CA THR A 206 21.55 14.91 11.84
C THR A 206 20.12 15.29 12.13
N VAL A 207 19.91 16.54 12.57
CA VAL A 207 18.59 17.11 12.81
C VAL A 207 18.49 18.44 12.05
N ALA A 208 17.46 18.61 11.24
CA ALA A 208 17.13 19.84 10.53
C ALA A 208 15.66 20.18 10.78
N VAL A 209 15.39 21.31 11.44
CA VAL A 209 14.04 21.76 11.81
C VAL A 209 13.82 23.18 11.31
N GLY A 210 12.90 23.37 10.38
CA GLY A 210 12.57 24.65 9.76
C GLY A 210 12.51 24.58 8.24
N GLN A 211 11.88 25.57 7.61
CA GLN A 211 11.85 25.64 6.15
C GLN A 211 13.27 25.80 5.61
N GLY A 212 13.71 24.92 4.71
CA GLY A 212 15.06 24.96 4.13
C GLY A 212 16.22 24.73 5.11
N ALA A 213 15.95 24.31 6.36
CA ALA A 213 17.01 24.02 7.33
C ALA A 213 17.93 22.90 6.83
N GLY A 214 19.23 22.99 7.13
CA GLY A 214 20.20 21.93 6.88
C GLY A 214 20.88 21.92 5.50
N ALA A 215 20.57 22.87 4.62
CA ALA A 215 21.18 22.97 3.28
C ALA A 215 22.73 23.12 3.27
N GLY A 216 23.39 23.32 4.42
CA GLY A 216 24.85 23.23 4.58
C GLY A 216 25.27 22.33 5.75
N SER A 217 24.88 22.69 6.99
CA SER A 217 25.39 22.05 8.21
C SER A 217 25.11 20.56 8.30
N THR A 218 24.06 20.05 7.66
CA THR A 218 23.65 18.63 7.75
C THR A 218 23.87 17.88 6.42
N THR A 219 24.28 18.57 5.35
CA THR A 219 24.72 17.95 4.08
C THR A 219 26.10 17.33 4.23
N GLY A 220 26.16 16.03 4.52
CA GLY A 220 27.41 15.26 4.60
C GLY A 220 28.09 15.23 5.97
N ASN A 221 27.54 15.95 6.96
CA ASN A 221 28.13 16.09 8.28
C ASN A 221 27.34 15.30 9.31
N ALA A 222 27.91 14.22 9.84
CA ALA A 222 27.24 13.45 10.90
C ALA A 222 27.03 14.28 12.17
N SER A 223 25.99 13.96 12.93
CA SER A 223 25.69 14.50 14.26
C SER A 223 25.52 16.02 14.33
N SER A 224 25.07 16.64 13.23
CA SER A 224 24.84 18.10 13.16
C SER A 224 23.38 18.47 13.37
N VAL A 225 23.13 19.64 13.94
CA VAL A 225 21.80 20.18 14.26
C VAL A 225 21.62 21.54 13.59
N ALA A 226 20.53 21.73 12.85
CA ALA A 226 20.11 22.98 12.25
C ALA A 226 18.65 23.29 12.63
N VAL A 227 18.40 24.43 13.29
CA VAL A 227 17.05 24.82 13.75
C VAL A 227 16.72 26.25 13.34
N GLY A 228 15.70 26.46 12.51
CA GLY A 228 15.24 27.75 12.01
C GLY A 228 15.13 27.79 10.48
N VAL A 229 14.57 28.88 9.95
CA VAL A 229 14.39 29.06 8.49
C VAL A 229 15.76 29.21 7.82
N ALA A 230 16.07 28.34 6.87
CA ALA A 230 17.37 28.27 6.20
C ALA A 230 18.57 28.11 7.15
N ALA A 231 18.36 27.59 8.37
CA ALA A 231 19.44 27.37 9.33
C ALA A 231 20.52 26.43 8.75
N GLY A 232 21.79 26.72 9.02
CA GLY A 232 22.90 25.87 8.63
C GLY A 232 23.39 26.04 7.18
N THR A 233 22.82 26.94 6.37
CA THR A 233 23.30 27.21 4.99
C THR A 233 24.76 27.64 4.89
N LEU A 234 25.30 28.28 5.93
CA LEU A 234 26.67 28.84 5.97
C LEU A 234 27.65 28.03 6.82
N VAL A 235 27.25 26.84 7.26
CA VAL A 235 27.97 26.06 8.25
C VAL A 235 28.52 24.78 7.59
N SER A 236 29.82 24.56 7.70
CA SER A 236 30.53 23.38 7.17
C SER A 236 31.28 22.62 8.26
N GLY A 237 31.51 21.32 8.07
CA GLY A 237 32.18 20.45 9.05
C GLY A 237 31.20 19.60 9.86
N GLY A 238 31.72 18.59 10.57
CA GLY A 238 30.93 17.66 11.39
C GLY A 238 30.62 18.16 12.81
N GLN A 239 29.50 17.71 13.38
CA GLN A 239 29.08 18.02 14.76
C GLN A 239 28.75 19.51 14.99
N ASN A 240 28.10 20.14 14.01
CA ASN A 240 27.79 21.56 14.09
C ASN A 240 26.41 21.79 14.71
N THR A 241 26.22 22.90 15.41
CA THR A 241 24.91 23.38 15.85
C THR A 241 24.65 24.75 15.24
N ALA A 242 23.64 24.86 14.40
CA ALA A 242 23.19 26.11 13.77
C ALA A 242 21.76 26.42 14.22
N VAL A 243 21.53 27.60 14.79
CA VAL A 243 20.21 28.02 15.26
C VAL A 243 19.92 29.43 14.73
N GLY A 244 18.74 29.66 14.17
CA GLY A 244 18.29 30.97 13.67
C GLY A 244 17.94 31.00 12.17
N GLY A 245 17.81 32.21 11.63
CA GLY A 245 17.51 32.44 10.22
C GLY A 245 18.79 32.56 9.38
N GLY A 246 18.91 31.78 8.30
CA GLY A 246 20.05 31.80 7.37
C GLY A 246 19.80 32.60 6.09
N VAL A 247 18.95 33.63 6.13
CA VAL A 247 18.93 34.60 5.03
C VAL A 247 20.21 35.43 5.14
N PRO A 248 20.98 35.62 4.07
CA PRO A 248 22.07 36.57 4.07
C PRO A 248 21.48 37.92 4.47
N SER A 249 21.82 38.39 5.68
CA SER A 249 21.66 39.79 6.02
C SER A 249 22.52 40.55 5.02
N VAL A 250 21.90 41.06 3.96
CA VAL A 250 22.53 42.11 3.16
C VAL A 250 22.74 43.24 4.15
N LEU A 251 23.99 43.46 4.54
CA LEU A 251 24.46 44.66 5.21
C LEU A 251 23.76 45.87 4.58
N ARG A 252 22.93 46.54 5.37
CA ARG A 252 22.55 47.94 5.14
C ARG A 252 22.64 48.66 6.46
#